data_AF-A0A7C4ZYW7-F1
#
_entry.id   AF-A0A7C4ZYW7-F1
#
_cell.length_a   1.000
_cell.length_b   1.000
_cell.length_c   1.000
_cell.angle_alpha   90.00
_cell.angle_beta   90.00
_cell.angle_gamma   90.00
#
_symmetry.space_group_name_H-M   'P 1'
#
loop_
_entity.id
_entity.type
_entity.pdbx_description
1 polymer ?
#
loop_
_entity_poly.entity_id
_entity_poly.type
_entity_poly.pdbx_seq_one_letter_code
_entity_poly.pdbx_strand_id
1 'polypeptide(L)'
;MAQQKETYKGFDIIIDKPTAPTIATTPTAQGTPFAGKLTIGPREIDVVEVAPGTFITSYLPHTSYQSVSDLAKAVIDHTEEFNTTLRS
;
A
#
# COMPACT_ATOMS: atom_id res chain seq x y z
N MET A 1 15.34 5.75 4.57
CA MET A 1 13.94 5.33 4.32
C MET A 1 13.16 6.61 4.07
N ALA A 2 12.59 6.80 2.88
CA ALA A 2 11.73 7.96 2.60
C ALA A 2 10.29 7.54 2.90
N GLN A 3 9.76 8.04 4.01
CA GLN A 3 8.37 7.85 4.39
C GLN A 3 7.54 8.94 3.70
N GLN A 4 6.57 8.56 2.89
CA GLN A 4 5.62 9.51 2.30
C GLN A 4 4.38 9.54 3.19
N LYS A 5 4.06 10.73 3.73
CA LYS A 5 2.83 10.94 4.50
C LYS A 5 1.86 11.82 3.71
N GLU A 6 0.62 11.39 3.60
CA GLU A 6 -0.48 12.17 3.03
C GLU A 6 -1.76 11.97 3.85
N THR A 7 -2.78 12.81 3.63
CA THR A 7 -4.07 12.68 4.31
C THR A 7 -5.18 12.55 3.26
N TYR A 8 -6.05 11.55 3.40
CA TYR A 8 -7.16 11.33 2.47
C TYR A 8 -8.46 11.03 3.23
N LYS A 9 -9.52 11.78 2.94
CA LYS A 9 -10.83 11.69 3.61
C LYS A 9 -10.73 11.71 5.16
N GLY A 10 -9.75 12.40 5.73
CA GLY A 10 -9.55 12.46 7.18
C GLY A 10 -8.69 11.33 7.78
N PHE A 11 -8.23 10.38 6.96
CA PHE A 11 -7.25 9.37 7.37
C PHE A 11 -5.83 9.79 7.00
N ASP A 12 -4.91 9.72 7.96
CA ASP A 12 -3.47 9.78 7.69
C ASP A 12 -3.02 8.52 6.96
N ILE A 13 -2.49 8.68 5.76
CA ILE A 13 -1.84 7.63 4.98
C ILE A 13 -0.34 7.82 5.14
N ILE A 14 0.34 6.81 5.68
CA ILE A 14 1.79 6.76 5.83
C ILE A 14 2.29 5.59 4.99
N ILE A 15 3.03 5.91 3.95
CA ILE A 15 3.62 4.95 3.02
C ILE A 15 5.09 4.85 3.39
N ASP A 16 5.43 3.77 4.08
CA ASP A 16 6.81 3.34 4.26
C ASP A 16 7.23 2.60 2.99
N LYS A 17 7.46 3.40 1.94
CA LYS A 17 8.06 2.91 0.71
C LYS A 17 9.51 2.55 1.06
N PRO A 18 9.99 1.33 0.74
CA PRO A 18 11.42 1.12 0.68
C PRO A 18 11.94 2.14 -0.35
N THR A 19 12.68 3.15 0.12
CA THR A 19 13.57 3.92 -0.75
C THR A 19 14.30 2.89 -1.57
N ALA A 20 13.93 2.75 -2.85
CA ALA A 20 14.45 1.69 -3.68
C ALA A 20 15.97 1.67 -3.49
N PRO A 21 16.58 0.56 -3.05
CA PRO A 21 17.87 0.31 -3.63
C PRO A 21 17.58 0.10 -5.11
N THR A 22 18.38 0.68 -5.97
CA THR A 22 18.55 0.20 -7.33
C THR A 22 18.81 -1.31 -7.27
N ILE A 23 17.78 -2.17 -7.32
CA ILE A 23 18.00 -3.62 -7.37
C ILE A 23 18.05 -3.98 -8.85
N ALA A 24 19.28 -4.10 -9.35
CA ALA A 24 19.55 -4.82 -10.58
C ALA A 24 18.86 -6.18 -10.50
N THR A 25 17.98 -6.44 -11.46
CA THR A 25 17.19 -7.66 -11.57
C THR A 25 18.10 -8.88 -11.73
N THR A 26 18.26 -9.67 -10.67
CA THR A 26 18.47 -11.11 -10.81
C THR A 26 17.35 -11.80 -10.05
N PRO A 27 16.34 -12.37 -10.75
CA PRO A 27 15.25 -13.08 -10.09
C PRO A 27 15.77 -14.41 -9.56
N THR A 28 15.98 -14.52 -8.26
CA THR A 28 16.14 -15.83 -7.60
C THR A 28 14.83 -16.24 -6.96
N ALA A 29 14.46 -17.48 -7.24
CA ALA A 29 13.22 -18.13 -6.87
C ALA A 29 12.82 -17.95 -5.40
N GLN A 30 11.51 -17.92 -5.16
CA GLN A 30 10.86 -18.17 -3.86
C GLN A 30 11.01 -17.05 -2.82
N GLY A 31 10.42 -15.89 -3.12
CA GLY A 31 10.21 -14.83 -2.13
C GLY A 31 9.42 -13.72 -2.78
N THR A 32 8.13 -13.61 -2.47
CA THR A 32 7.28 -12.50 -2.91
C THR A 32 7.98 -11.19 -2.53
N PRO A 33 8.28 -10.28 -3.47
CA PRO A 33 8.91 -9.02 -3.12
C PRO A 33 7.94 -8.20 -2.28
N PHE A 34 8.26 -8.09 -0.99
CA PHE A 34 7.56 -7.20 -0.07
C PHE A 34 7.91 -5.77 -0.46
N ALA A 35 6.89 -5.03 -0.90
CA ALA A 35 7.09 -3.73 -1.53
C ALA A 35 6.95 -2.55 -0.58
N GLY A 36 6.43 -2.75 0.64
CA GLY A 36 6.35 -1.71 1.65
C GLY A 36 5.25 -1.94 2.68
N LYS A 37 5.29 -1.16 3.76
CA LYS A 37 4.20 -1.04 4.72
C LYS A 37 3.36 0.20 4.40
N LEU A 38 2.06 0.03 4.41
CA LEU A 38 1.08 1.09 4.24
C LEU A 38 0.30 1.22 5.55
N THR A 39 0.40 2.35 6.22
CA THR A 39 -0.37 2.64 7.43
C THR A 39 -1.48 3.62 7.08
N ILE A 40 -2.72 3.29 7.40
CA ILE A 40 -3.90 4.14 7.21
C ILE A 40 -4.56 4.37 8.58
N GLY A 41 -4.41 5.57 9.11
CA GLY A 41 -4.83 5.92 10.46
C GLY A 41 -4.16 4.99 11.49
N PRO A 42 -4.94 4.25 12.32
CA PRO A 42 -4.39 3.30 13.29
C PRO A 42 -4.06 1.91 12.70
N ARG A 43 -4.27 1.69 11.39
CA ARG A 43 -4.13 0.36 10.79
C ARG A 43 -2.90 0.24 9.92
N GLU A 44 -2.18 -0.85 10.07
CA GLU A 44 -1.07 -1.22 9.19
C GLU A 44 -1.54 -2.27 8.18
N ILE A 45 -1.09 -2.10 6.94
CA ILE A 45 -1.48 -2.89 5.78
C ILE A 45 -0.21 -3.28 5.03
N ASP A 46 -0.05 -4.57 4.79
CA ASP A 46 1.03 -5.08 3.98
C ASP A 46 0.70 -4.93 2.48
N VAL A 47 1.69 -4.44 1.72
CA VAL A 47 1.57 -4.20 0.28
C VAL A 47 2.62 -5.02 -0.46
N VAL A 48 2.17 -5.69 -1.52
CA VAL A 48 3.01 -6.55 -2.36
C VAL A 48 3.07 -5.97 -3.76
N GLU A 49 4.27 -5.89 -4.32
CA GLU A 49 4.47 -5.50 -5.72
C GLU A 49 4.52 -6.78 -6.56
N VAL A 50 3.52 -7.00 -7.40
CA VAL A 50 3.42 -8.21 -8.23
C VAL A 50 4.09 -8.04 -9.59
N ALA A 51 4.27 -6.80 -10.03
CA ALA A 51 5.04 -6.42 -11.21
C ALA A 51 5.61 -5.01 -10.98
N PRO A 52 6.66 -4.59 -11.71
CA PRO A 52 7.24 -3.26 -11.55
C PRO A 52 6.19 -2.14 -11.61
N GLY A 53 6.04 -1.40 -10.53
CA GLY A 53 5.03 -0.33 -10.37
C GLY A 53 3.62 -0.82 -10.06
N THR A 54 3.36 -2.12 -10.03
CA THR A 54 2.03 -2.72 -9.83
C THR A 54 1.91 -3.34 -8.45
N PHE A 55 1.06 -2.74 -7.61
CA PHE A 55 0.88 -3.08 -6.20
C PHE A 55 -0.50 -3.68 -5.93
N ILE A 56 -0.53 -4.65 -5.02
CA ILE A 56 -1.76 -5.27 -4.47
C ILE A 56 -1.67 -5.32 -2.95
N THR A 57 -2.81 -5.52 -2.30
CA THR A 57 -2.91 -5.72 -0.85
C THR A 57 -3.94 -6.81 -0.52
N SER A 58 -3.85 -7.40 0.66
CA SER A 58 -4.79 -8.41 1.15
C SER A 58 -6.25 -7.92 1.20
N TYR A 59 -6.47 -6.61 1.33
CA TYR A 59 -7.81 -6.02 1.30
C TYR A 59 -8.41 -5.94 -0.12
N LEU A 60 -7.57 -5.86 -1.14
CA LEU A 60 -7.95 -5.73 -2.55
C LEU A 60 -7.08 -6.66 -3.42
N PRO A 61 -7.19 -8.00 -3.26
CA PRO A 61 -6.28 -8.94 -3.90
C PRO A 61 -6.50 -9.09 -5.40
N HIS A 62 -7.67 -8.67 -5.91
CA HIS A 62 -8.05 -8.77 -7.32
C HIS A 62 -7.91 -7.44 -8.08
N THR A 63 -7.49 -6.37 -7.39
CA THR A 63 -7.33 -5.05 -8.00
C THR A 63 -5.90 -4.59 -7.82
N SER A 64 -5.23 -4.34 -8.94
CA SER A 64 -3.85 -3.90 -8.97
C SER A 64 -3.75 -2.40 -9.25
N TYR A 65 -2.85 -1.73 -8.54
CA TYR A 65 -2.69 -0.28 -8.58
C TYR A 65 -1.29 0.11 -9.01
N GLN A 66 -1.16 1.19 -9.78
CA GLN A 66 0.15 1.68 -10.25
C GLN A 66 0.92 2.50 -9.19
N SER A 67 0.30 2.72 -8.03
CA SER A 67 0.88 3.47 -6.92
C SER A 67 0.27 3.01 -5.60
N VAL A 68 1.11 2.93 -4.56
CA VAL A 68 0.66 2.60 -3.20
C VAL A 68 -0.30 3.66 -2.65
N SER A 69 -0.17 4.93 -3.07
CA SER A 69 -1.10 6.01 -2.69
C SER A 69 -2.50 5.77 -3.27
N ASP A 70 -2.58 5.31 -4.52
CA ASP A 70 -3.87 5.02 -5.18
C ASP A 70 -4.53 3.78 -4.57
N LEU A 71 -3.72 2.75 -4.29
CA LEU A 71 -4.13 1.58 -3.52
C LEU A 71 -4.68 1.97 -2.15
N ALA A 72 -3.99 2.85 -1.41
CA ALA A 72 -4.43 3.31 -0.09
C ALA A 72 -5.78 4.03 -0.13
N LYS A 73 -5.96 4.92 -1.12
CA LYS A 73 -7.23 5.62 -1.35
C LYS A 73 -8.35 4.65 -1.67
N ALA A 74 -8.08 3.65 -2.51
CA ALA A 74 -9.05 2.62 -2.84
C ALA A 74 -9.40 1.74 -1.64
N VAL A 75 -8.44 1.40 -0.79
CA VAL A 75 -8.71 0.66 0.46
C VAL A 75 -9.66 1.46 1.35
N ILE A 76 -9.44 2.76 1.51
CA ILE A 76 -10.33 3.64 2.28
C ILE A 76 -11.74 3.69 1.66
N ASP A 77 -11.84 3.72 0.33
CA ASP A 77 -13.11 3.82 -0.37
C ASP A 77 -13.92 2.51 -0.35
N HIS A 78 -13.25 1.38 -0.55
CA HIS A 78 -13.87 0.06 -0.71
C HIS A 78 -14.06 -0.72 0.60
N THR A 79 -13.31 -0.41 1.64
CA THR A 79 -13.41 -1.15 2.91
C THR A 79 -14.42 -0.45 3.81
N GLU A 80 -15.55 -1.08 4.06
CA GLU A 80 -16.61 -0.53 4.93
C GLU A 80 -16.09 -0.15 6.32
N GLU A 81 -15.11 -0.87 6.86
CA GLU A 81 -14.50 -0.58 8.17
C GLU A 81 -13.89 0.84 8.28
N PHE A 82 -13.31 1.37 7.20
CA PHE A 82 -12.82 2.75 7.17
C PHE A 82 -13.97 3.75 6.96
N ASN A 83 -15.00 3.40 6.19
CA ASN A 83 -16.17 4.25 5.98
C ASN A 83 -17.06 4.39 7.24
N THR A 84 -17.20 3.36 8.07
CA THR A 84 -17.96 3.43 9.33
C THR A 84 -17.30 4.34 10.37
N THR A 85 -15.97 4.39 10.39
CA THR A 85 -15.21 5.22 11.34
C THR A 85 -15.34 6.72 11.05
N LEU A 86 -15.54 7.12 9.79
CA LEU A 86 -15.77 8.53 9.41
C LEU A 86 -17.19 9.05 9.71
N ARG A 87 -18.13 8.16 10.06
CA ARG A 87 -19.55 8.51 10.29
C ARG A 87 -19.98 8.48 11.76
N SER A 88 -19.07 8.15 12.68
CA SER A 88 -19.32 8.13 14.13
C SER A 88 -18.70 9.35 14.80
#